data_AF-A0A4Y7JY72-F1
#
_entry.id   AF-A0A4Y7JY72-F1
#
_cell.length_a   1.000
_cell.length_b   1.000
_cell.length_c   1.000
_cell.angle_alpha   90.00
_cell.angle_beta   90.00
_cell.angle_gamma   90.00
#
_symmetry.space_group_name_H-M   'P 1'
#
loop_
_entity.id
_entity.type
_entity.pdbx_description
1 polymer ?
#
loop_
_entity_poly.entity_id
_entity_poly.type
_entity_poly.pdbx_seq_one_letter_code
_entity_poly.pdbx_strand_id
1 'polypeptide(L)'
;MGETLNATTNVLDIEEELKLAQKRLNELMAAQVSEKEEKDAMGVFGMQRARLFGWPNTYVFTKAMGEMLIGKLGENVPHVIIRPTIATGTYKEPFPGWSEDVRTVNGFILASAKGKLPCYPGNVPGDMVVNSTIVAMVVHANLHKSSTNNQFIYQVCSSKADHVNSDRVMNSAYKYFSKNPLIGKNGKPIQAVNPVRFPTMDSFRRYVFFKCELPLKVLEFVNVALLQYISDTCKDVERRINQMSRMIELNEPYLFFEGQFDDANTEKLRTLVRMNQADQDTFYFDPKSIDWDMIT
;
A
#
# COMPACT_ATOMS: atom_id res chain seq x y z
N MET A 1 4.78 -19.39 -18.62
CA MET A 1 6.09 -18.82 -18.31
C MET A 1 5.89 -17.33 -18.12
N GLY A 2 6.37 -16.78 -17.00
CA GLY A 2 6.20 -15.38 -16.61
C GLY A 2 7.55 -14.69 -16.39
N GLU A 3 7.56 -13.37 -16.57
CA GLU A 3 8.71 -12.51 -16.30
C GLU A 3 9.05 -12.46 -14.79
N THR A 4 10.34 -12.37 -14.47
CA THR A 4 10.85 -12.22 -13.10
C THR A 4 11.45 -10.82 -12.94
N LEU A 5 11.42 -10.29 -11.71
CA LEU A 5 12.15 -9.04 -11.41
C LEU A 5 13.63 -9.29 -11.13
N ASN A 6 13.99 -10.54 -10.83
CA ASN A 6 15.36 -10.95 -10.62
C ASN A 6 15.96 -11.52 -11.92
N ALA A 7 16.98 -10.86 -12.45
CA ALA A 7 17.67 -11.23 -13.69
C ALA A 7 18.40 -12.58 -13.63
N THR A 8 18.54 -13.17 -12.43
CA THR A 8 19.26 -14.43 -12.21
C THR A 8 18.36 -15.67 -12.16
N THR A 9 17.04 -15.50 -12.07
CA THR A 9 16.05 -16.60 -12.10
C THR A 9 15.38 -16.60 -13.47
N ASN A 10 15.56 -17.67 -14.24
CA ASN A 10 15.33 -17.58 -15.68
C ASN A 10 13.85 -17.60 -16.11
N VAL A 11 12.90 -18.10 -15.32
CA VAL A 11 11.46 -18.06 -15.64
C VAL A 11 10.62 -18.32 -14.37
N LEU A 12 9.49 -17.63 -14.21
CA LEU A 12 8.43 -18.02 -13.26
C LEU A 12 7.45 -19.02 -13.90
N ASP A 13 7.37 -20.23 -13.36
CA ASP A 13 6.34 -21.22 -13.72
C ASP A 13 5.25 -21.29 -12.65
N ILE A 14 4.06 -20.80 -13.01
CA ILE A 14 2.91 -20.69 -12.10
C ILE A 14 2.39 -22.08 -11.70
N GLU A 15 2.44 -23.07 -12.60
CA GLU A 15 1.98 -24.42 -12.28
C GLU A 15 2.94 -25.10 -11.29
N GLU A 16 4.24 -24.83 -11.43
CA GLU A 16 5.25 -25.30 -10.47
C GLU A 16 5.05 -24.64 -9.09
N GLU A 17 4.82 -23.33 -9.03
CA GLU A 17 4.55 -22.63 -7.76
C GLU A 17 3.31 -23.16 -7.06
N LEU A 18 2.23 -23.44 -7.80
CA LEU A 18 1.01 -24.04 -7.24
C LEU A 18 1.29 -25.45 -6.68
N LYS A 19 2.05 -26.28 -7.41
CA LYS A 19 2.45 -27.61 -6.92
C LYS A 19 3.30 -27.52 -5.66
N LEU A 20 4.23 -26.57 -5.60
CA LEU A 20 5.09 -26.34 -4.43
C LEU A 20 4.28 -25.87 -3.22
N ALA A 21 3.36 -24.92 -3.42
CA ALA A 21 2.46 -24.46 -2.36
C ALA A 21 1.58 -25.60 -1.83
N GLN A 22 0.99 -26.41 -2.72
CA GLN A 22 0.16 -27.54 -2.33
C GLN A 22 0.97 -28.62 -1.61
N LYS A 23 2.18 -28.93 -2.09
CA LYS A 23 3.08 -29.87 -1.43
C LYS A 23 3.39 -29.41 0.00
N ARG A 24 3.73 -28.13 0.18
CA ARG A 24 4.03 -27.57 1.50
C ARG A 24 2.83 -27.64 2.44
N LEU A 25 1.64 -27.33 1.94
CA LEU A 25 0.40 -27.44 2.71
C LEU A 25 0.15 -28.90 3.14
N ASN A 26 0.30 -29.86 2.23
CA ASN A 26 0.10 -31.28 2.54
C ASN A 26 1.10 -31.78 3.60
N GLU A 27 2.36 -31.33 3.56
CA GLU A 27 3.36 -31.65 4.59
C GLU A 27 2.94 -31.14 5.97
N LEU A 28 2.41 -29.91 6.06
CA LEU A 28 1.93 -29.31 7.31
C LEU A 28 0.70 -30.04 7.84
N MET A 29 -0.25 -30.36 6.96
CA MET A 29 -1.44 -31.14 7.31
C MET A 29 -1.07 -32.55 7.81
N ALA A 30 -0.12 -33.22 7.15
CA ALA A 30 0.37 -34.53 7.57
C ALA A 30 1.08 -34.48 8.94
N ALA A 31 1.74 -33.36 9.25
CA ALA A 31 2.34 -33.11 10.55
C ALA A 31 1.32 -32.72 11.65
N GLN A 32 0.03 -32.56 11.30
CA GLN A 32 -1.06 -32.20 12.22
C GLN A 32 -0.76 -30.94 13.07
N VAL A 33 -0.09 -29.96 12.45
CA VAL A 33 0.17 -28.67 13.11
C VAL A 33 -1.12 -27.91 13.36
N SER A 34 -1.10 -26.97 14.30
CA SER A 34 -2.25 -26.10 14.53
C SER A 34 -2.51 -25.18 13.32
N GLU A 35 -3.75 -24.72 13.15
CA GLU A 35 -4.13 -23.78 12.08
C GLU A 35 -3.26 -22.51 12.07
N LYS A 36 -2.88 -22.04 13.27
CA LYS A 36 -1.99 -20.88 13.42
C LYS A 36 -0.59 -21.18 12.89
N GLU A 37 -0.01 -22.31 13.26
CA GLU A 37 1.31 -22.73 12.79
C GLU A 37 1.33 -22.99 11.29
N GLU A 38 0.25 -23.59 10.75
CA GLU A 38 0.08 -23.76 9.30
C GLU A 38 0.09 -22.40 8.60
N LYS A 39 -0.73 -21.45 9.06
CA LYS A 39 -0.82 -20.11 8.48
C LYS A 39 0.50 -19.36 8.54
N ASP A 40 1.20 -19.41 9.67
CA ASP A 40 2.50 -18.76 9.84
C ASP A 40 3.56 -19.41 8.93
N ALA A 41 3.60 -20.75 8.86
CA ALA A 41 4.52 -21.48 7.99
C ALA A 41 4.27 -21.23 6.50
N MET A 42 3.00 -21.23 6.07
CA MET A 42 2.62 -20.90 4.70
C MET A 42 2.90 -19.43 4.35
N GLY A 43 2.72 -18.51 5.30
CA GLY A 43 3.08 -17.11 5.15
C GLY A 43 4.57 -16.92 4.93
N VAL A 44 5.41 -17.58 5.73
CA VAL A 44 6.88 -17.57 5.58
C VAL A 44 7.28 -18.18 4.24
N PHE A 45 6.71 -19.34 3.88
CA PHE A 45 7.00 -20.01 2.62
C PHE A 45 6.67 -19.12 1.42
N GLY A 46 5.45 -18.55 1.37
CA GLY A 46 5.05 -17.64 0.31
C GLY A 46 5.96 -16.42 0.20
N MET A 47 6.39 -15.83 1.32
CA MET A 47 7.33 -14.70 1.33
C MET A 47 8.70 -15.09 0.75
N GLN A 48 9.19 -16.30 1.03
CA GLN A 48 10.43 -16.81 0.42
C GLN A 48 10.28 -16.99 -1.09
N ARG A 49 9.15 -17.55 -1.57
CA ARG A 49 8.86 -17.68 -3.00
C ARG A 49 8.80 -16.31 -3.69
N ALA A 50 8.06 -15.35 -3.13
CA ALA A 50 7.97 -14.01 -3.69
C ALA A 50 9.36 -13.36 -3.86
N ARG A 51 10.18 -13.39 -2.81
CA ARG A 51 11.53 -12.80 -2.81
C ARG A 51 12.48 -13.49 -3.80
N LEU A 52 12.36 -14.81 -3.98
CA LEU A 52 13.16 -15.56 -4.96
C LEU A 52 13.03 -14.95 -6.36
N PHE A 53 11.81 -14.58 -6.76
CA PHE A 53 11.51 -13.97 -8.06
C PHE A 53 11.59 -12.44 -8.07
N GLY A 54 12.07 -11.82 -6.98
CA GLY A 54 12.28 -10.38 -6.85
C GLY A 54 11.05 -9.59 -6.40
N TRP A 55 9.96 -10.25 -6.01
CA TRP A 55 8.76 -9.58 -5.53
C TRP A 55 8.83 -9.32 -4.02
N PRO A 56 8.44 -8.12 -3.54
CA PRO A 56 8.60 -7.73 -2.14
C PRO A 56 7.72 -8.52 -1.17
N ASN A 57 6.57 -9.05 -1.63
CA ASN A 57 5.65 -9.85 -0.82
C ASN A 57 4.75 -10.73 -1.69
N THR A 58 4.02 -11.64 -1.03
CA THR A 58 3.08 -12.58 -1.67
C THR A 58 1.93 -11.89 -2.40
N TYR A 59 1.48 -10.72 -1.94
CA TYR A 59 0.38 -10.00 -2.57
C TYR A 59 0.76 -9.55 -3.98
N VAL A 60 1.86 -8.81 -4.14
CA VAL A 60 2.27 -8.36 -5.48
C VAL A 60 2.74 -9.53 -6.35
N PHE A 61 3.35 -10.55 -5.75
CA PHE A 61 3.74 -11.77 -6.46
C PHE A 61 2.53 -12.48 -7.09
N THR A 62 1.45 -12.65 -6.33
CA THR A 62 0.22 -13.29 -6.82
C THR A 62 -0.52 -12.41 -7.83
N LYS A 63 -0.51 -11.08 -7.67
CA LYS A 63 -1.04 -10.15 -8.68
C LYS A 63 -0.27 -10.23 -10.00
N ALA A 64 1.07 -10.27 -9.94
CA ALA A 64 1.90 -10.44 -11.13
C ALA A 64 1.61 -11.78 -11.85
N MET A 65 1.50 -12.88 -11.10
CA MET A 65 1.09 -14.17 -11.67
C MET A 65 -0.30 -14.11 -12.32
N GLY A 66 -1.26 -13.41 -11.71
CA GLY A 66 -2.59 -13.21 -12.28
C GLY A 66 -2.55 -12.48 -13.62
N GLU A 67 -1.75 -11.41 -13.73
CA GLU A 67 -1.56 -10.69 -15.00
C GLU A 67 -0.89 -11.56 -16.07
N MET A 68 0.09 -12.37 -15.70
CA MET A 68 0.73 -13.34 -16.61
C MET A 68 -0.27 -14.39 -17.13
N LEU A 69 -1.17 -14.87 -16.26
CA LEU A 69 -2.23 -15.79 -16.67
C LEU A 69 -3.23 -15.13 -17.61
N ILE A 70 -3.60 -13.87 -17.35
CA ILE A 70 -4.46 -13.09 -18.25
C ILE A 70 -3.77 -12.90 -19.61
N GLY A 71 -2.46 -12.62 -19.64
CA GLY A 71 -1.71 -12.55 -20.89
C GLY A 71 -1.63 -13.87 -21.65
N LYS A 72 -1.51 -15.00 -20.96
CA LYS A 72 -1.44 -16.32 -21.59
C LYS A 72 -2.80 -16.87 -22.04
N LEU A 73 -3.86 -16.63 -21.26
CA LEU A 73 -5.17 -17.28 -21.43
C LEU A 73 -6.26 -16.34 -21.96
N GLY A 74 -6.02 -15.03 -21.91
CA GLY A 74 -7.00 -14.00 -22.21
C GLY A 74 -7.10 -13.60 -23.69
N GLU A 75 -6.44 -14.31 -24.61
CA GLU A 75 -6.42 -13.95 -26.04
C GLU A 75 -7.82 -13.87 -26.67
N ASN A 76 -8.76 -14.69 -26.18
CA ASN A 76 -10.13 -14.76 -26.71
C ASN A 76 -11.17 -14.03 -25.86
N VAL A 77 -10.74 -13.30 -24.83
CA VAL A 77 -11.64 -12.57 -23.92
C VAL A 77 -11.24 -11.09 -23.88
N PRO A 78 -12.14 -10.17 -24.25
CA PRO A 78 -12.04 -8.75 -23.96
C PRO A 78 -11.56 -8.47 -22.53
N HIS A 79 -10.36 -7.92 -22.37
CA HIS A 79 -9.84 -7.59 -21.05
C HIS A 79 -8.96 -6.34 -21.05
N VAL A 80 -8.95 -5.68 -19.90
CA VAL A 80 -8.07 -4.55 -19.56
C VAL A 80 -7.44 -4.82 -18.21
N ILE A 81 -6.23 -4.34 -18.00
CA ILE A 81 -5.54 -4.46 -16.71
C ILE A 81 -5.39 -3.06 -16.12
N ILE A 82 -6.04 -2.82 -14.99
CA ILE A 82 -5.90 -1.59 -14.22
C ILE A 82 -4.88 -1.83 -13.11
N ARG A 83 -3.79 -1.07 -13.13
CA ARG A 83 -2.72 -1.08 -12.13
C ARG A 83 -2.74 0.22 -11.34
N PRO A 84 -3.55 0.32 -10.27
CA PRO A 84 -3.50 1.49 -9.41
C PRO A 84 -2.23 1.48 -8.57
N THR A 85 -1.70 2.68 -8.27
CA THR A 85 -0.82 2.85 -7.11
C THR A 85 -1.64 2.70 -5.83
N ILE A 86 -1.03 3.01 -4.69
CA ILE A 86 -1.70 2.80 -3.41
C ILE A 86 -2.94 3.68 -3.33
N ALA A 87 -4.10 3.03 -3.21
CA ALA A 87 -5.38 3.70 -3.14
C ALA A 87 -5.64 4.24 -1.72
N THR A 88 -6.09 5.49 -1.63
CA THR A 88 -6.56 6.11 -0.39
C THR A 88 -8.07 6.27 -0.37
N GLY A 89 -8.57 6.89 0.71
CA GLY A 89 -9.92 7.42 0.75
C GLY A 89 -10.27 8.25 -0.49
N THR A 90 -11.56 8.29 -0.78
CA THR A 90 -12.13 8.90 -1.97
C THR A 90 -11.96 10.42 -1.98
N TYR A 91 -11.88 11.00 -3.17
CA TYR A 91 -11.75 12.44 -3.35
C TYR A 91 -13.10 13.16 -3.32
N LYS A 92 -14.13 12.66 -4.03
CA LYS A 92 -15.49 13.20 -4.03
C LYS A 92 -16.56 12.16 -3.66
N GLU A 93 -16.51 10.94 -4.19
CA GLU A 93 -17.63 9.99 -4.08
C GLU A 93 -17.28 8.73 -3.28
N PRO A 94 -18.12 8.29 -2.32
CA PRO A 94 -19.44 8.86 -1.95
C PRO A 94 -19.34 10.17 -1.15
N PHE A 95 -18.21 10.42 -0.49
CA PHE A 95 -17.84 11.70 0.12
C PHE A 95 -16.32 11.72 0.34
N PRO A 96 -15.68 12.90 0.52
CA PRO A 96 -14.23 12.99 0.72
C PRO A 96 -13.75 12.17 1.93
N GLY A 97 -12.65 11.43 1.76
CA GLY A 97 -12.03 10.63 2.81
C GLY A 97 -12.73 9.30 3.12
N TRP A 98 -13.81 8.94 2.40
CA TRP A 98 -14.49 7.66 2.64
C TRP A 98 -13.59 6.47 2.29
N SER A 99 -13.58 5.48 3.18
CA SER A 99 -12.96 4.18 2.96
C SER A 99 -13.67 3.13 3.81
N GLU A 100 -13.84 1.93 3.26
CA GLU A 100 -14.45 0.80 3.95
C GLU A 100 -13.58 0.27 5.09
N ASP A 101 -12.25 0.27 4.93
CA ASP A 101 -11.33 -0.25 5.96
C ASP A 101 -10.13 0.68 6.21
N VAL A 102 -9.56 0.53 7.40
CA VAL A 102 -8.33 1.14 7.89
C VAL A 102 -7.14 0.20 7.60
N ARG A 103 -7.07 -0.33 6.37
CA ARG A 103 -5.94 -1.15 5.90
C ARG A 103 -4.87 -0.27 5.25
N THR A 104 -3.63 -0.75 5.26
CA THR A 104 -2.48 -0.14 4.60
C THR A 104 -2.36 1.36 4.89
N VAL A 105 -2.64 2.24 3.93
CA VAL A 105 -2.43 3.70 4.04
C VAL A 105 -3.37 4.36 5.02
N ASN A 106 -4.63 3.94 5.06
CA ASN A 106 -5.57 4.48 6.04
C ASN A 106 -5.13 4.10 7.47
N GLY A 107 -4.45 2.96 7.62
CA GLY A 107 -3.72 2.58 8.84
C GLY A 107 -2.60 3.56 9.18
N PHE A 108 -1.78 3.95 8.21
CA PHE A 108 -0.74 4.98 8.39
C PHE A 108 -1.35 6.33 8.77
N ILE A 109 -2.38 6.79 8.04
CA ILE A 109 -3.08 8.03 8.33
C ILE A 109 -3.64 8.02 9.75
N LEU A 110 -4.34 6.96 10.15
CA LEU A 110 -4.92 6.86 11.49
C LEU A 110 -3.86 6.74 12.57
N ALA A 111 -2.79 5.98 12.34
CA ALA A 111 -1.70 5.84 13.30
C ALA A 111 -0.99 7.17 13.52
N SER A 112 -0.72 7.92 12.44
CA SER A 112 -0.16 9.26 12.52
C SER A 112 -1.10 10.27 13.18
N ALA A 113 -2.41 10.21 12.88
CA ALA A 113 -3.44 11.01 13.56
C ALA A 113 -3.54 10.70 15.06
N LYS A 114 -3.26 9.44 15.45
CA LYS A 114 -3.16 9.02 16.85
C LYS A 114 -1.79 9.33 17.48
N GLY A 115 -0.92 10.06 16.79
CA GLY A 115 0.42 10.41 17.25
C GLY A 115 1.35 9.20 17.38
N LYS A 116 1.12 8.13 16.60
CA LYS A 116 1.88 6.87 16.69
C LYS A 116 2.92 6.72 15.58
N LEU A 117 2.77 7.42 14.46
CA LEU A 117 3.67 7.28 13.31
C LEU A 117 4.03 8.64 12.70
N PRO A 118 5.25 8.76 12.15
CA PRO A 118 5.70 9.99 11.53
C PRO A 118 5.75 9.94 9.99
N CYS A 119 5.44 8.84 9.30
CA CYS A 119 5.62 8.75 7.83
C CYS A 119 4.35 8.35 7.07
N TYR A 120 4.26 8.75 5.80
CA TYR A 120 3.12 8.48 4.92
C TYR A 120 3.58 8.11 3.49
N PRO A 121 2.98 7.09 2.86
CA PRO A 121 3.17 6.81 1.44
C PRO A 121 2.32 7.74 0.54
N GLY A 122 2.72 7.90 -0.73
CA GLY A 122 1.99 8.64 -1.76
C GLY A 122 0.86 7.82 -2.39
N ASN A 123 -0.21 8.48 -2.87
CA ASN A 123 -1.52 7.84 -3.05
C ASN A 123 -2.33 8.34 -4.25
N VAL A 124 -3.25 7.49 -4.74
CA VAL A 124 -4.33 7.85 -5.66
C VAL A 124 -5.70 7.67 -4.97
N PRO A 125 -6.67 8.60 -5.10
CA PRO A 125 -7.99 8.40 -4.52
C PRO A 125 -8.74 7.19 -5.10
N GLY A 126 -9.47 6.46 -4.27
CA GLY A 126 -10.17 5.24 -4.68
C GLY A 126 -11.24 5.44 -5.75
N ASP A 127 -11.98 6.54 -5.69
CA ASP A 127 -12.99 6.93 -6.68
C ASP A 127 -12.38 7.27 -8.05
N MET A 128 -11.17 7.84 -8.08
CA MET A 128 -10.44 8.01 -9.34
C MET A 128 -10.03 6.67 -9.96
N VAL A 129 -9.67 5.68 -9.14
CA VAL A 129 -9.38 4.31 -9.62
C VAL A 129 -10.65 3.70 -10.24
N VAL A 130 -11.80 3.84 -9.57
CA VAL A 130 -13.09 3.36 -10.08
C VAL A 130 -13.46 4.05 -11.40
N ASN A 131 -13.39 5.38 -11.45
CA ASN A 131 -13.70 6.16 -12.65
C ASN A 131 -12.79 5.78 -13.83
N SER A 132 -11.48 5.65 -13.58
CA SER A 132 -10.53 5.20 -14.61
C SER A 132 -10.85 3.79 -15.13
N THR A 133 -11.33 2.89 -14.25
CA THR A 133 -11.73 1.52 -14.61
C THR A 133 -12.96 1.54 -15.51
N ILE A 134 -14.00 2.29 -15.15
CA ILE A 134 -15.23 2.42 -15.94
C ILE A 134 -14.92 3.00 -17.32
N VAL A 135 -14.14 4.08 -17.37
CA VAL A 135 -13.74 4.73 -18.62
C VAL A 135 -12.94 3.78 -19.50
N ALA A 136 -11.97 3.05 -18.93
CA ALA A 136 -11.23 2.04 -19.67
C ALA A 136 -12.17 0.98 -20.26
N MET A 137 -13.11 0.46 -19.47
CA MET A 137 -14.08 -0.55 -19.95
C MET A 137 -14.93 -0.02 -21.12
N VAL A 138 -15.46 1.20 -21.03
CA VAL A 138 -16.30 1.80 -22.07
C VAL A 138 -15.50 2.04 -23.37
N VAL A 139 -14.30 2.60 -23.24
CA VAL A 139 -13.41 2.81 -24.39
C VAL A 139 -13.11 1.49 -25.08
N HIS A 140 -12.77 0.44 -24.31
CA HIS A 140 -12.48 -0.88 -24.88
C HIS A 140 -13.68 -1.56 -25.51
N ALA A 141 -14.85 -1.50 -24.87
CA ALA A 141 -16.10 -2.02 -25.44
C ALA A 141 -16.39 -1.41 -26.83
N ASN A 142 -16.07 -0.14 -27.03
CA ASN A 142 -16.24 0.54 -28.31
C ASN A 142 -15.14 0.23 -29.33
N LEU A 143 -13.92 -0.05 -28.89
CA LEU A 143 -12.77 -0.41 -29.73
C LEU A 143 -12.81 -1.86 -30.25
N HIS A 144 -13.52 -2.76 -29.57
CA HIS A 144 -13.68 -4.16 -29.98
C HIS A 144 -14.27 -4.36 -31.40
N LYS A 145 -14.77 -3.30 -32.04
CA LYS A 145 -15.22 -3.34 -33.44
C LYS A 145 -14.10 -3.26 -34.48
N SER A 146 -12.86 -2.90 -34.11
CA SER A 146 -11.85 -2.52 -35.12
C SER A 146 -10.40 -2.98 -34.89
N SER A 147 -10.02 -3.67 -33.80
CA SER A 147 -8.62 -4.10 -33.63
C SER A 147 -8.45 -5.36 -32.79
N THR A 148 -7.84 -6.37 -33.42
CA THR A 148 -7.19 -7.53 -32.79
C THR A 148 -5.80 -7.11 -32.29
N ASN A 149 -5.46 -7.48 -31.06
CA ASN A 149 -4.21 -7.17 -30.36
C ASN A 149 -4.00 -5.72 -29.95
N ASN A 150 -4.33 -5.43 -28.69
CA ASN A 150 -3.35 -4.90 -27.74
C ASN A 150 -3.88 -5.18 -26.33
N GLN A 151 -3.08 -5.76 -25.46
CA GLN A 151 -3.36 -5.71 -24.03
C GLN A 151 -3.22 -4.26 -23.58
N PHE A 152 -4.28 -3.69 -23.01
CA PHE A 152 -4.24 -2.33 -22.49
C PHE A 152 -4.07 -2.37 -20.98
N ILE A 153 -2.82 -2.14 -20.57
CA ILE A 153 -2.45 -1.92 -19.18
C ILE A 153 -2.53 -0.42 -18.90
N TYR A 154 -3.27 -0.06 -17.86
CA TYR A 154 -3.47 1.32 -17.40
C TYR A 154 -2.87 1.50 -16.02
N GLN A 155 -1.80 2.28 -15.93
CA GLN A 155 -1.21 2.68 -14.66
C GLN A 155 -1.97 3.87 -14.09
N VAL A 156 -2.68 3.68 -12.98
CA VAL A 156 -3.50 4.72 -12.35
C VAL A 156 -2.75 5.26 -11.15
N CYS A 157 -1.97 6.31 -11.39
CA CYS A 157 -1.11 6.93 -10.41
C CYS A 157 -1.18 8.46 -10.49
N SER A 158 -0.62 9.15 -9.49
CA SER A 158 -0.22 10.56 -9.67
C SER A 158 0.77 10.63 -10.84
N SER A 159 0.41 11.38 -11.87
CA SER A 159 1.15 11.39 -13.15
C SER A 159 2.60 11.86 -12.97
N LYS A 160 3.49 11.49 -13.89
CA LYS A 160 4.88 11.99 -13.94
C LYS A 160 4.98 13.53 -13.90
N ALA A 161 3.94 14.23 -14.36
CA ALA A 161 3.87 15.69 -14.43
C ALA A 161 3.43 16.37 -13.11
N ASP A 162 2.86 15.62 -12.17
CA ASP A 162 2.44 16.12 -10.87
C ASP A 162 2.96 15.14 -9.81
N HIS A 163 4.24 15.32 -9.46
CA HIS A 163 4.85 14.55 -8.38
C HIS A 163 4.22 15.06 -7.09
N VAL A 164 3.09 14.44 -6.73
CA VAL A 164 2.48 14.56 -5.42
C VAL A 164 3.52 14.10 -4.43
N ASN A 165 4.29 15.07 -3.93
CA ASN A 165 5.32 14.80 -2.96
C ASN A 165 4.60 14.20 -1.75
N SER A 166 4.97 12.97 -1.36
CA SER A 166 4.48 12.32 -0.14
C SER A 166 4.53 13.26 1.06
N ASP A 167 5.52 14.18 1.09
CA ASP A 167 5.65 15.21 2.12
C ASP A 167 4.48 16.20 2.12
N ARG A 168 3.91 16.56 0.97
CA ARG A 168 2.73 17.44 0.89
C ARG A 168 1.52 16.78 1.53
N VAL A 169 1.20 15.54 1.12
CA VAL A 169 0.09 14.75 1.68
C VAL A 169 0.25 14.61 3.19
N MET A 170 1.46 14.26 3.62
CA MET A 170 1.83 14.07 5.01
C MET A 170 1.67 15.36 5.84
N ASN A 171 2.11 16.50 5.30
CA ASN A 171 1.98 17.80 5.94
C ASN A 171 0.52 18.27 6.00
N SER A 172 -0.27 18.03 4.95
CA SER A 172 -1.71 18.34 4.92
C SER A 172 -2.46 17.53 5.99
N ALA A 173 -2.21 16.22 6.06
CA ALA A 173 -2.79 15.35 7.09
C ALA A 173 -2.41 15.82 8.50
N TYR A 174 -1.11 16.13 8.74
CA TYR A 174 -0.67 16.66 10.03
C TYR A 174 -1.37 17.98 10.40
N LYS A 175 -1.46 18.94 9.46
CA LYS A 175 -2.16 20.22 9.69
C LYS A 175 -3.64 20.00 10.03
N TYR A 176 -4.30 19.07 9.35
CA TYR A 176 -5.69 18.73 9.63
C TYR A 176 -5.89 18.14 11.02
N PHE A 177 -5.16 17.08 11.38
CA PHE A 177 -5.31 16.44 12.68
C PHE A 177 -4.79 17.30 13.84
N SER A 178 -3.92 18.28 13.56
CA SER A 178 -3.53 19.30 14.55
C SER A 178 -4.67 20.29 14.85
N LYS A 179 -5.50 20.63 13.84
CA LYS A 179 -6.67 21.50 13.99
C LYS A 179 -7.91 20.74 14.49
N ASN A 180 -8.06 19.50 14.04
CA ASN A 180 -9.19 18.60 14.31
C ASN A 180 -8.67 17.32 15.00
N PRO A 181 -8.23 17.40 16.27
CA PRO A 181 -7.63 16.27 16.96
C PRO A 181 -8.66 15.16 17.21
N LEU A 182 -8.21 13.92 17.03
CA LEU A 182 -9.00 12.76 17.42
C LEU A 182 -9.20 12.74 18.94
N ILE A 183 -10.39 12.37 19.40
CA ILE A 183 -10.67 12.25 20.83
C ILE A 183 -10.26 10.85 21.31
N GLY A 184 -9.37 10.82 22.31
CA GLY A 184 -8.94 9.59 22.95
C GLY A 184 -10.03 8.97 23.83
N LYS A 185 -9.82 7.72 24.25
CA LYS A 185 -10.75 7.01 25.15
C LYS A 185 -10.97 7.73 26.49
N ASN A 186 -10.04 8.59 26.88
CA ASN A 186 -10.08 9.42 28.08
C ASN A 186 -10.79 10.77 27.85
N GLY A 187 -11.42 10.98 26.70
CA GLY A 187 -12.09 12.23 26.34
C GLY A 187 -11.15 13.39 25.99
N LYS A 188 -9.82 13.16 26.00
CA LYS A 188 -8.84 14.21 25.70
C LYS A 188 -8.43 14.20 24.23
N PRO A 189 -8.18 15.38 23.63
CA PRO A 189 -7.58 15.48 22.30
C PRO A 189 -6.25 14.73 22.22
N ILE A 190 -6.08 13.91 21.20
CA ILE A 190 -4.80 13.28 20.87
C ILE A 190 -3.99 14.26 20.03
N GLN A 191 -2.76 14.54 20.48
CA GLN A 191 -1.85 15.40 19.74
C GLN A 191 -1.30 14.67 18.52
N ALA A 192 -1.50 15.28 17.34
CA ALA A 192 -0.86 14.81 16.11
C ALA A 192 0.66 14.91 16.25
N VAL A 193 1.38 13.90 15.74
CA VAL A 193 2.84 13.92 15.73
C VAL A 193 3.33 14.52 14.43
N ASN A 194 4.30 15.43 14.54
CA ASN A 194 4.93 16.02 13.37
C ASN A 194 5.58 14.91 12.53
N PRO A 195 5.25 14.82 11.24
CA PRO A 195 5.87 13.83 10.40
C PRO A 195 7.38 13.96 10.29
N VAL A 196 8.05 12.81 10.14
CA VAL A 196 9.49 12.65 9.97
C VAL A 196 9.68 11.76 8.74
N ARG A 197 10.34 12.32 7.73
CA ARG A 197 10.75 11.55 6.55
C ARG A 197 12.03 10.78 6.88
N PHE A 198 12.00 9.49 6.56
CA PHE A 198 13.18 8.64 6.60
C PHE A 198 13.61 8.37 5.16
N PRO A 199 14.86 8.66 4.76
CA PRO A 199 15.35 8.32 3.43
C PRO A 199 15.54 6.81 3.23
N THR A 200 15.84 6.06 4.29
CA THR A 200 16.08 4.61 4.23
C THR A 200 15.55 3.90 5.47
N MET A 201 15.34 2.59 5.37
CA MET A 201 15.02 1.77 6.54
C MET A 201 16.08 1.85 7.64
N ASP A 202 17.37 1.96 7.27
CA ASP A 202 18.44 2.14 8.26
C ASP A 202 18.32 3.46 9.03
N SER A 203 17.89 4.53 8.36
CA SER A 203 17.66 5.81 9.03
C SER A 203 16.48 5.74 10.01
N PHE A 204 15.42 5.01 9.65
CA PHE A 204 14.29 4.72 10.54
C PHE A 204 14.73 3.88 11.75
N ARG A 205 15.47 2.79 11.52
CA ARG A 205 15.98 1.92 12.61
C ARG A 205 16.86 2.69 13.57
N ARG A 206 17.77 3.55 13.08
CA ARG A 206 18.58 4.43 13.93
C ARG A 206 17.70 5.37 14.75
N TYR A 207 16.68 5.97 14.15
CA TYR A 207 15.75 6.82 14.88
C TYR A 207 15.02 6.05 15.98
N VAL A 208 14.47 4.89 15.68
CA VAL A 208 13.77 4.03 16.67
C VAL A 208 14.71 3.64 17.80
N PHE A 209 15.94 3.23 17.48
CA PHE A 209 16.94 2.88 18.48
C PHE A 209 17.20 4.05 19.45
N PHE A 210 17.54 5.24 18.93
CA PHE A 210 17.93 6.37 19.77
C PHE A 210 16.76 7.09 20.44
N LYS A 211 15.59 7.17 19.80
CA LYS A 211 14.43 7.94 20.29
C LYS A 211 13.39 7.11 21.01
N CYS A 212 13.39 5.80 20.84
CA CYS A 212 12.37 4.93 21.41
C CYS A 212 12.98 3.82 22.28
N GLU A 213 13.85 2.98 21.73
CA GLU A 213 14.39 1.81 22.43
C GLU A 213 15.38 2.17 23.54
N LEU A 214 16.31 3.09 23.29
CA LEU A 214 17.29 3.51 24.28
C LEU A 214 16.61 4.17 25.50
N PRO A 215 15.66 5.12 25.33
CA PRO A 215 14.86 5.62 26.46
C PRO A 215 14.05 4.53 27.17
N LEU A 216 13.51 3.55 26.44
CA LEU A 216 12.80 2.42 27.05
C LEU A 216 13.74 1.60 27.95
N LYS A 217 14.97 1.28 27.50
CA LYS A 217 15.95 0.58 28.33
C LYS A 217 16.31 1.35 29.60
N VAL A 218 16.41 2.67 29.51
CA VAL A 218 16.60 3.53 30.70
C VAL A 218 15.39 3.45 31.63
N LEU A 219 14.18 3.48 31.07
CA LEU A 219 12.93 3.35 31.84
C LEU A 219 12.81 1.97 32.52
N GLU A 220 13.22 0.90 31.85
CA GLU A 220 13.28 -0.46 32.41
C GLU A 220 14.29 -0.55 33.57
N PHE A 221 15.45 0.08 33.44
CA PHE A 221 16.42 0.16 34.54
C PHE A 221 15.83 0.91 35.74
N VAL A 222 15.16 2.05 35.51
CA VAL A 222 14.43 2.78 36.56
C VAL A 222 13.32 1.92 37.17
N ASN A 223 12.60 1.15 36.35
CA ASN A 223 11.57 0.23 36.83
C ASN A 223 12.14 -0.82 37.80
N VAL A 224 13.32 -1.38 37.48
CA VAL A 224 14.02 -2.31 38.38
C VAL A 224 14.40 -1.62 39.69
N ALA A 225 14.95 -0.41 39.61
CA ALA A 225 15.30 0.38 40.80
C ALA A 225 14.07 0.74 41.67
N LEU A 226 12.90 0.89 41.05
CA LEU A 226 11.61 1.14 41.70
C LEU A 226 10.84 -0.14 42.04
N LEU A 227 11.51 -1.29 42.16
CA LEU A 227 10.90 -2.58 42.54
C LEU A 227 9.69 -2.94 41.65
N GLN A 228 9.83 -2.73 40.34
CA GLN A 228 8.83 -3.04 39.30
C GLN A 228 7.56 -2.19 39.33
N TYR A 229 7.54 -1.06 40.04
CA TYR A 229 6.37 -0.17 40.17
C TYR A 229 5.76 0.29 38.84
N ILE A 230 6.57 0.47 37.78
CA ILE A 230 6.12 0.97 36.47
C ILE A 230 6.17 -0.11 35.37
N SER A 231 6.14 -1.40 35.75
CA SER A 231 6.29 -2.49 34.78
C SER A 231 5.27 -2.45 33.65
N ASP A 232 4.02 -2.12 33.95
CA ASP A 232 2.96 -2.06 32.94
C ASP A 232 3.18 -0.92 31.95
N THR A 233 3.72 0.21 32.42
CA THR A 233 4.11 1.33 31.56
C THR A 233 5.22 0.93 30.60
N CYS A 234 6.26 0.22 31.07
CA CYS A 234 7.34 -0.26 30.19
C CYS A 234 6.78 -1.21 29.11
N LYS A 235 5.98 -2.20 29.49
CA LYS A 235 5.33 -3.14 28.56
C LYS A 235 4.45 -2.41 27.53
N ASP A 236 3.73 -1.38 27.98
CA ASP A 236 2.88 -0.58 27.09
C ASP A 236 3.69 0.23 26.08
N VAL A 237 4.81 0.81 26.49
CA VAL A 237 5.73 1.53 25.59
C VAL A 237 6.38 0.58 24.61
N GLU A 238 6.92 -0.55 25.08
CA GLU A 238 7.51 -1.60 24.26
C GLU A 238 6.52 -2.09 23.19
N ARG A 239 5.30 -2.41 23.60
CA ARG A 239 4.22 -2.82 22.70
C ARG A 239 3.95 -1.79 21.61
N ARG A 240 3.95 -0.48 21.93
CA ARG A 240 3.73 0.59 20.95
C ARG A 240 4.90 0.71 19.97
N ILE A 241 6.13 0.59 20.45
CA ILE A 241 7.34 0.59 19.60
C ILE A 241 7.27 -0.59 18.63
N ASN A 242 7.01 -1.81 19.15
CA ASN A 242 6.90 -3.02 18.33
C ASN A 242 5.78 -2.94 17.29
N GLN A 243 4.63 -2.36 17.65
CA GLN A 243 3.53 -2.12 16.70
C GLN A 243 3.93 -1.15 15.57
N MET A 244 4.60 -0.04 15.90
CA MET A 244 5.11 0.92 14.92
C MET A 244 6.15 0.27 14.02
N SER A 245 7.18 -0.37 14.58
CA SER A 245 8.26 -0.99 13.81
C SER A 245 7.72 -2.04 12.85
N ARG A 246 6.85 -2.93 13.32
CA ARG A 246 6.22 -3.95 12.46
C ARG A 246 5.45 -3.34 11.31
N MET A 247 4.73 -2.24 11.55
CA MET A 247 3.94 -1.57 10.51
C MET A 247 4.83 -0.95 9.43
N ILE A 248 5.96 -0.36 9.81
CA ILE A 248 6.94 0.24 8.89
C ILE A 248 7.68 -0.84 8.11
N GLU A 249 8.13 -1.91 8.76
CA GLU A 249 8.81 -3.05 8.13
C GLU A 249 7.94 -3.76 7.10
N LEU A 250 6.65 -3.97 7.40
CA LEU A 250 5.72 -4.58 6.45
C LEU A 250 5.51 -3.75 5.17
N ASN A 251 5.72 -2.43 5.26
CA ASN A 251 5.52 -1.50 4.16
C ASN A 251 6.83 -0.92 3.63
N GLU A 252 7.98 -1.41 4.09
CA GLU A 252 9.32 -0.99 3.67
C GLU A 252 9.44 -0.86 2.14
N PRO A 253 9.05 -1.87 1.34
CA PRO A 253 9.28 -1.83 -0.09
C PRO A 253 8.45 -0.76 -0.81
N TYR A 254 7.46 -0.18 -0.13
CA TYR A 254 6.58 0.86 -0.67
C TYR A 254 6.91 2.24 -0.13
N LEU A 255 7.25 2.34 1.17
CA LEU A 255 7.60 3.60 1.83
C LEU A 255 8.89 4.21 1.28
N PHE A 256 9.83 3.36 0.86
CA PHE A 256 11.13 3.78 0.34
C PHE A 256 11.27 3.56 -1.18
N PHE A 257 10.15 3.36 -1.88
CA PHE A 257 10.16 3.23 -3.34
C PHE A 257 10.18 4.60 -4.01
N GLU A 258 11.23 4.87 -4.79
CA GLU A 258 11.40 6.13 -5.53
C GLU A 258 11.12 6.00 -7.03
N GLY A 259 10.60 4.85 -7.47
CA GLY A 259 10.31 4.61 -8.89
C GLY A 259 9.12 5.42 -9.40
N GLN A 260 9.15 5.70 -10.70
CA GLN A 260 8.06 6.35 -11.43
C GLN A 260 7.38 5.34 -12.34
N PHE A 261 6.05 5.45 -12.46
CA PHE A 261 5.28 4.62 -13.38
C PHE A 261 4.97 5.41 -14.65
N ASP A 262 5.06 4.75 -15.79
CA ASP A 262 4.60 5.30 -17.07
C ASP A 262 3.06 5.21 -17.15
N ASP A 263 2.40 6.36 -17.07
CA ASP A 263 0.95 6.49 -17.17
C ASP A 263 0.47 6.96 -18.54
N ALA A 264 1.28 6.84 -19.60
CA ALA A 264 0.92 7.31 -20.95
C ALA A 264 -0.41 6.75 -21.47
N ASN A 265 -0.71 5.48 -21.21
CA ASN A 265 -2.00 4.88 -21.60
C ASN A 265 -3.17 5.51 -20.81
N THR A 266 -2.98 5.78 -19.53
CA THR A 266 -3.98 6.43 -18.69
C THR A 266 -4.18 7.90 -19.09
N GLU A 267 -3.12 8.60 -19.48
CA GLU A 267 -3.23 9.98 -20.00
C GLU A 267 -4.00 10.03 -21.32
N LYS A 268 -3.87 9.01 -22.18
CA LYS A 268 -4.73 8.88 -23.38
C LYS A 268 -6.21 8.74 -23.00
N LEU A 269 -6.54 7.93 -21.98
CA LEU A 269 -7.92 7.85 -21.46
C LEU A 269 -8.40 9.19 -20.92
N ARG A 270 -7.59 9.89 -20.12
CA ARG A 270 -7.92 11.22 -19.60
C ARG A 270 -8.19 12.20 -20.72
N THR A 271 -7.39 12.17 -21.78
CA THR A 271 -7.56 13.04 -22.95
C THR A 271 -8.88 12.78 -23.65
N LEU A 272 -9.28 11.52 -23.84
CA LEU A 272 -10.58 11.17 -24.42
C LEU A 272 -11.74 11.68 -23.58
N VAL A 273 -11.66 11.57 -22.26
CA VAL A 273 -12.69 12.08 -21.34
C VAL A 273 -12.74 13.62 -21.35
N ARG A 274 -11.59 14.32 -21.37
CA ARG A 274 -11.56 15.79 -21.48
C ARG A 274 -12.17 16.32 -22.78
N MET A 275 -12.15 15.53 -23.86
CA MET A 275 -12.80 15.91 -25.13
C MET A 275 -14.33 15.86 -25.02
N ASN A 276 -14.90 15.12 -24.06
CA ASN A 276 -16.32 15.08 -23.77
C ASN A 276 -16.61 15.71 -22.41
N GLN A 277 -16.99 16.99 -22.40
CA GLN A 277 -17.15 17.79 -21.19
C GLN A 277 -18.14 17.19 -20.18
N ALA A 278 -19.19 16.50 -20.64
CA ALA A 278 -20.14 15.79 -19.76
C ALA A 278 -19.51 14.57 -19.05
N ASP A 279 -18.63 13.84 -19.75
CA ASP A 279 -17.90 12.71 -19.17
C ASP A 279 -16.82 13.20 -18.21
N GLN A 280 -16.22 14.38 -18.45
CA GLN A 280 -15.22 14.95 -17.55
C GLN A 280 -15.78 15.26 -16.16
N ASP A 281 -16.99 15.81 -16.08
CA ASP A 281 -17.62 16.13 -14.81
C ASP A 281 -18.11 14.88 -14.08
N THR A 282 -18.50 13.84 -14.84
CA THR A 282 -19.03 12.58 -14.31
C THR A 282 -17.92 11.60 -13.90
N PHE A 283 -16.94 11.38 -14.78
CA PHE A 283 -15.86 10.39 -14.62
C PHE A 283 -14.50 11.09 -14.49
N TYR A 284 -14.33 11.85 -13.41
CA TYR A 284 -13.06 12.49 -13.09
C TYR A 284 -12.05 11.46 -12.57
N PHE A 285 -10.83 11.45 -13.12
CA PHE A 285 -9.71 10.64 -12.62
C PHE A 285 -8.35 11.25 -12.97
N ASP A 286 -8.30 12.58 -13.07
CA ASP A 286 -7.04 13.31 -13.22
C ASP A 286 -6.52 13.76 -11.85
N PRO A 287 -5.40 13.19 -11.35
CA PRO A 287 -4.84 13.59 -10.07
C PRO A 287 -4.45 15.07 -9.99
N LYS A 288 -4.27 15.74 -11.15
CA LYS A 288 -3.99 17.19 -11.21
C LYS A 288 -5.17 18.06 -10.78
N SER A 289 -6.39 17.51 -10.78
CA SER A 289 -7.56 18.25 -10.28
C SER A 289 -7.62 18.31 -8.76
N ILE A 290 -6.75 17.58 -8.07
CA ILE A 290 -6.74 17.47 -6.62
C ILE A 290 -5.94 18.65 -6.05
N ASP A 291 -6.58 19.41 -5.16
CA ASP A 291 -5.86 20.32 -4.28
C ASP A 291 -5.29 19.53 -3.09
N TRP A 292 -4.04 19.11 -3.23
CA TRP A 292 -3.31 18.35 -2.21
C TRP A 292 -3.10 19.11 -0.90
N ASP A 293 -3.27 20.43 -0.88
CA ASP A 293 -3.18 21.24 0.34
C ASP A 293 -4.51 21.25 1.13
N MET A 294 -5.60 20.78 0.49
CA MET A 294 -6.96 20.75 1.02
C MET A 294 -7.51 19.32 1.20
N ILE A 295 -6.74 18.27 0.89
CA ILE A 295 -7.16 16.88 1.18
C ILE A 295 -7.18 16.67 2.70
N THR A 296 -8.38 16.51 3.22
CA THR A 296 -8.67 16.12 4.60
C THR A 296 -9.93 15.28 4.67
#